data_AF-A0A669E0U9-F1
#
_entry.id   AF-A0A669E0U9-F1
#
_cell.length_a   1.000
_cell.length_b   1.000
_cell.length_c   1.000
_cell.angle_alpha   90.00
_cell.angle_beta   90.00
_cell.angle_gamma   90.00
#
_symmetry.space_group_name_H-M   'P 1'
#
loop_
_entity.id
_entity.type
_entity.pdbx_description
1 polymer ?
#
loop_
_entity_poly.entity_id
_entity_poly.type
_entity_poly.pdbx_seq_one_letter_code
_entity_poly.pdbx_strand_id
1 'polypeptide(L)'
;MEGHSITKVVLLACGSFNPITNMHMRMFELARDHLEDTGQYKVVRGIISPVGDAYKKKGLIEACHRLEMTRLATESSDWVMVDSWESLQPEWVETAKVVRHHYEELLAAEQNIDDVDTIKYAKKRRIEENYHKHRGISASLRKIATKLNLKKTIERQGDQFIIKTTSTFRNYTVTFKVGQEFNEFTKGLDNRHLKSLVRWEGNKLICEQTGEKKNRGWTHWIEDDKLHLELFCEGQVCKQVYKNVSKTREEE
;
A
#
# COMPACT_ATOMS: atom_id res chain seq x y z
N MET A 1 -27.32 24.02 17.50
CA MET A 1 -27.47 22.60 17.10
C MET A 1 -26.10 21.97 17.27
N GLU A 2 -25.91 21.15 18.31
CA GLU A 2 -24.66 20.42 18.53
C GLU A 2 -24.40 19.52 17.33
N GLY A 3 -23.24 19.71 16.68
CA GLY A 3 -22.85 18.90 15.54
C GLY A 3 -22.73 17.43 15.96
N HIS A 4 -23.58 16.57 15.42
CA HIS A 4 -23.47 15.13 15.63
C HIS A 4 -22.09 14.68 15.12
N SER A 5 -21.21 14.29 16.03
CA SER A 5 -19.91 13.75 15.68
C SER A 5 -20.08 12.31 15.19
N ILE A 6 -19.74 12.07 13.93
CA ILE A 6 -19.77 10.72 13.34
C ILE A 6 -18.61 9.92 13.92
N THR A 7 -18.91 8.77 14.52
CA THR A 7 -17.90 7.87 15.09
C THR A 7 -17.27 7.02 14.00
N LYS A 8 -15.95 7.13 13.81
CA LYS A 8 -15.22 6.26 12.87
C LYS A 8 -15.03 4.88 13.48
N VAL A 9 -15.31 3.84 12.70
CA VAL A 9 -15.18 2.45 13.17
C VAL A 9 -14.41 1.59 12.16
N VAL A 10 -13.75 0.57 12.69
CA VAL A 10 -13.08 -0.48 11.91
C VAL A 10 -13.78 -1.80 12.20
N LEU A 11 -14.11 -2.54 11.14
CA LEU A 11 -14.67 -3.87 11.26
C LEU A 11 -13.55 -4.90 11.28
N LEU A 12 -13.53 -5.78 12.27
CA LEU A 12 -12.53 -6.85 12.41
C LEU A 12 -13.24 -8.20 12.44
N ALA A 13 -12.83 -9.11 11.55
CA ALA A 13 -13.27 -10.49 11.54
C ALA A 13 -12.08 -11.42 11.81
N CYS A 14 -12.03 -11.97 13.01
CA CYS A 14 -11.13 -13.07 13.35
C CYS A 14 -11.77 -14.41 12.97
N GLY A 15 -10.99 -15.36 12.45
CA GLY A 15 -11.55 -16.65 12.09
C GLY A 15 -10.60 -17.62 11.40
N SER A 16 -11.08 -18.83 11.16
CA SER A 16 -10.30 -19.85 10.44
C SER A 16 -10.12 -19.52 8.96
N PHE A 17 -11.16 -19.06 8.26
CA PHE A 17 -11.16 -18.84 6.81
C PHE A 17 -10.62 -20.05 6.02
N ASN A 18 -11.21 -21.22 6.29
CA ASN A 18 -10.77 -22.52 5.79
C ASN A 18 -11.87 -23.24 4.97
N PRO A 19 -12.12 -22.84 3.71
CA PRO A 19 -11.59 -21.66 3.02
C PRO A 19 -12.44 -20.41 3.31
N ILE A 20 -11.95 -19.23 2.90
CA ILE A 20 -12.79 -18.03 2.81
C ILE A 20 -13.91 -18.23 1.77
N THR A 21 -15.05 -17.60 1.99
CA THR A 21 -16.22 -17.66 1.10
C THR A 21 -16.77 -16.27 0.85
N ASN A 22 -17.59 -16.11 -0.21
CA ASN A 22 -18.27 -14.85 -0.52
C ASN A 22 -19.16 -14.35 0.63
N MET A 23 -19.66 -15.24 1.49
CA MET A 23 -20.46 -14.85 2.66
C MET A 23 -19.65 -14.07 3.70
N HIS A 24 -18.35 -14.36 3.84
CA HIS A 24 -17.47 -13.58 4.71
C HIS A 24 -17.33 -12.14 4.18
N MET A 25 -17.19 -11.97 2.87
CA MET A 25 -17.14 -10.63 2.25
C MET A 25 -18.49 -9.92 2.36
N ARG A 26 -19.60 -10.64 2.14
CA ARG A 26 -20.95 -10.08 2.28
C ARG A 26 -21.23 -9.62 3.72
N MET A 27 -20.69 -10.31 4.73
CA MET A 27 -20.80 -9.90 6.13
C MET A 27 -20.19 -8.52 6.38
N PHE A 28 -19.04 -8.20 5.77
CA PHE A 28 -18.45 -6.86 5.86
C PHE A 28 -19.35 -5.80 5.23
N GLU A 29 -19.84 -6.04 4.01
CA GLU A 29 -20.74 -5.09 3.32
C GLU A 29 -22.01 -4.84 4.14
N LEU A 30 -22.67 -5.89 4.62
CA LEU A 30 -23.89 -5.76 5.45
C LEU A 30 -23.64 -5.02 6.76
N ALA A 31 -22.52 -5.29 7.43
CA ALA A 31 -22.16 -4.61 8.67
C ALA A 31 -21.84 -3.13 8.43
N ARG A 32 -21.15 -2.80 7.33
CA ARG A 32 -20.90 -1.41 6.95
C ARG A 32 -22.18 -0.68 6.66
N ASP A 33 -23.00 -1.21 5.75
CA ASP A 33 -24.24 -0.56 5.32
C ASP A 33 -25.13 -0.31 6.56
N HIS A 34 -25.29 -1.30 7.44
CA HIS A 34 -26.06 -1.14 8.67
C HIS A 34 -25.52 -0.02 9.58
N LEU A 35 -24.21 0.05 9.80
CA LEU A 35 -23.60 1.06 10.65
C LEU A 35 -23.70 2.47 10.05
N GLU A 36 -23.46 2.60 8.75
CA GLU A 36 -23.53 3.88 8.05
C GLU A 36 -24.98 4.38 7.92
N ASP A 37 -25.95 3.49 7.71
CA ASP A 37 -27.38 3.81 7.66
C ASP A 37 -27.91 4.42 8.96
N THR A 38 -27.25 4.17 10.10
CA THR A 38 -27.63 4.82 11.38
C THR A 38 -27.34 6.33 11.40
N GLY A 39 -26.49 6.82 10.48
CA GLY A 39 -25.95 8.18 10.48
C GLY A 39 -24.98 8.48 11.64
N GLN A 40 -24.73 7.53 12.54
CA GLN A 40 -23.88 7.71 13.72
C GLN A 40 -22.45 7.23 13.48
N TYR A 41 -22.25 6.30 12.54
CA TYR A 41 -20.97 5.65 12.31
C TYR A 41 -20.49 5.81 10.87
N LYS A 42 -19.17 5.80 10.69
CA LYS A 42 -18.52 5.71 9.39
C LYS A 42 -17.50 4.59 9.42
N VAL A 43 -17.65 3.59 8.56
CA VAL A 43 -16.69 2.50 8.50
C VAL A 43 -15.50 2.93 7.66
N VAL A 44 -14.32 2.95 8.27
CA VAL A 44 -13.10 3.42 7.59
C VAL A 44 -12.25 2.28 7.04
N ARG A 45 -12.46 1.05 7.52
CA ARG A 45 -11.70 -0.15 7.13
C ARG A 45 -12.40 -1.44 7.59
N GLY A 46 -12.25 -2.51 6.82
CA GLY A 46 -12.50 -3.89 7.23
C GLY A 46 -11.18 -4.68 7.31
N ILE A 47 -11.03 -5.53 8.31
CA ILE A 47 -9.84 -6.36 8.54
C ILE A 47 -10.27 -7.81 8.70
N ILE A 48 -9.74 -8.67 7.85
CA ILE A 48 -9.79 -10.12 7.99
C ILE A 48 -8.50 -10.56 8.67
N SER A 49 -8.63 -11.17 9.85
CA SER A 49 -7.50 -11.68 10.65
C SER A 49 -7.60 -13.21 10.75
N PRO A 50 -6.89 -13.96 9.89
CA PRO A 50 -6.92 -15.41 9.97
C PRO A 50 -6.14 -15.93 11.19
N VAL A 51 -6.72 -16.89 11.90
CA VAL A 51 -6.08 -17.53 13.05
C VAL A 51 -4.82 -18.30 12.64
N GLY A 52 -3.79 -18.32 13.49
CA GLY A 52 -2.58 -19.11 13.27
C GLY A 52 -2.76 -20.62 13.46
N ASP A 53 -1.76 -21.40 13.03
CA ASP A 53 -1.79 -22.87 13.08
C ASP A 53 -1.73 -23.44 14.50
N ALA A 54 -1.26 -22.65 15.46
CA ALA A 54 -1.29 -22.97 16.88
C ALA A 54 -2.71 -23.08 17.47
N TYR A 55 -3.76 -22.66 16.73
CA TYR A 55 -5.16 -22.90 17.10
C TYR A 55 -5.53 -24.39 17.15
N LYS A 56 -4.79 -25.25 16.43
CA LYS A 56 -4.93 -26.72 16.47
C LYS A 56 -6.35 -27.26 16.20
N LYS A 57 -7.21 -26.51 15.50
CA LYS A 57 -8.52 -27.00 15.06
C LYS A 57 -8.36 -28.12 14.03
N LYS A 58 -9.00 -29.27 14.26
CA LYS A 58 -8.93 -30.43 13.36
C LYS A 58 -9.41 -30.06 11.95
N GLY A 59 -8.62 -30.44 10.93
CA GLY A 59 -8.94 -30.19 9.53
C GLY A 59 -8.63 -28.77 9.04
N LEU A 60 -7.94 -27.95 9.84
CA LEU A 60 -7.45 -26.65 9.42
C LEU A 60 -6.26 -26.83 8.47
N ILE A 61 -6.35 -26.27 7.25
CA ILE A 61 -5.17 -26.20 6.38
C ILE A 61 -4.21 -25.13 6.90
N GLU A 62 -2.94 -25.20 6.49
CA GLU A 62 -1.90 -24.28 6.96
C GLU A 62 -2.28 -22.80 6.78
N ALA A 63 -1.88 -21.97 7.75
CA ALA A 63 -2.17 -20.55 7.78
C ALA A 63 -1.68 -19.84 6.52
N CYS A 64 -0.55 -20.25 5.96
CA CYS A 64 0.00 -19.68 4.75
C CYS A 64 -0.98 -19.79 3.55
N HIS A 65 -1.69 -20.91 3.40
CA HIS A 65 -2.67 -21.12 2.35
C HIS A 65 -3.94 -20.32 2.61
N ARG A 66 -4.38 -20.25 3.87
CA ARG A 66 -5.57 -19.47 4.26
C ARG A 66 -5.34 -17.98 4.05
N LEU A 67 -4.16 -17.47 4.40
CA LEU A 67 -3.74 -16.09 4.14
C LEU A 67 -3.74 -15.75 2.64
N GLU A 68 -3.27 -16.66 1.78
CA GLU A 68 -3.29 -16.40 0.34
C GLU A 68 -4.71 -16.43 -0.22
N MET A 69 -5.55 -17.37 0.22
CA MET A 69 -6.96 -17.39 -0.18
C MET A 69 -7.72 -16.15 0.27
N THR A 70 -7.53 -15.70 1.51
CA THR A 70 -8.17 -14.48 2.01
C THR A 70 -7.69 -13.27 1.24
N ARG A 71 -6.39 -13.19 0.94
CA ARG A 71 -5.81 -12.10 0.14
C ARG A 71 -6.45 -12.04 -1.25
N LEU A 72 -6.59 -13.18 -1.92
CA LEU A 72 -7.24 -13.27 -3.23
C LEU A 72 -8.73 -12.89 -3.16
N ALA A 73 -9.45 -13.33 -2.12
CA ALA A 73 -10.85 -12.98 -1.93
C ALA A 73 -11.08 -11.49 -1.65
N THR A 74 -10.12 -10.82 -1.01
CA THR A 74 -10.17 -9.36 -0.79
C THR A 74 -9.62 -8.54 -1.96
N GLU A 75 -9.10 -9.15 -3.04
CA GLU A 75 -8.41 -8.43 -4.12
C GLU A 75 -9.29 -7.36 -4.79
N SER A 76 -10.60 -7.60 -4.89
CA SER A 76 -11.55 -6.67 -5.49
C SER A 76 -12.12 -5.63 -4.51
N SER A 77 -11.85 -5.74 -3.21
CA SER A 77 -12.31 -4.77 -2.22
C SER A 77 -11.31 -3.62 -2.07
N ASP A 78 -11.81 -2.39 -1.98
CA ASP A 78 -11.02 -1.19 -1.75
C ASP A 78 -10.94 -0.79 -0.27
N TRP A 79 -11.72 -1.45 0.60
CA TRP A 79 -11.86 -1.09 2.01
C TRP A 79 -11.67 -2.27 2.99
N VAL A 80 -11.78 -3.52 2.52
CA VAL A 80 -11.47 -4.73 3.31
C VAL A 80 -10.08 -5.24 2.96
N MET A 81 -9.26 -5.49 3.98
CA MET A 81 -7.91 -6.02 3.85
C MET A 81 -7.68 -7.26 4.72
N VAL A 82 -6.60 -7.98 4.45
CA VAL A 82 -6.13 -9.09 5.28
C VAL A 82 -4.94 -8.64 6.10
N ASP A 83 -4.96 -8.96 7.38
CA ASP A 83 -3.81 -8.84 8.25
C ASP A 83 -3.26 -10.22 8.63
N SER A 84 -1.94 -10.39 8.55
CA SER A 84 -1.28 -11.67 8.80
C SER A 84 -0.76 -11.83 10.22
N TRP A 85 -0.85 -10.80 11.07
CA TRP A 85 -0.22 -10.79 12.39
C TRP A 85 -0.66 -11.97 13.26
N GLU A 86 -1.97 -12.21 13.38
CA GLU A 86 -2.53 -13.33 14.16
C GLU A 86 -2.04 -14.69 13.63
N SER A 87 -1.95 -14.83 12.31
CA SER A 87 -1.50 -16.07 11.65
C SER A 87 -0.03 -16.40 11.88
N LEU A 88 0.80 -15.38 12.12
CA LEU A 88 2.25 -15.51 12.31
C LEU A 88 2.64 -15.75 13.77
N GLN A 89 1.67 -15.77 14.70
CA GLN A 89 1.96 -15.99 16.11
C GLN A 89 2.33 -17.47 16.36
N PRO A 90 3.37 -17.72 17.17
CA PRO A 90 3.82 -19.09 17.47
C PRO A 90 2.81 -19.87 18.32
N GLU A 91 1.96 -19.16 19.07
CA GLU A 91 0.92 -19.70 19.92
C GLU A 91 -0.45 -19.17 19.51
N TRP A 92 -1.52 -19.85 19.94
CA TRP A 92 -2.86 -19.34 19.72
C TRP A 92 -3.06 -18.04 20.50
N VAL A 93 -3.64 -17.06 19.83
CA VAL A 93 -3.87 -15.73 20.39
C VAL A 93 -5.35 -15.48 20.61
N GLU A 94 -5.68 -15.00 21.80
CA GLU A 94 -7.03 -14.61 22.16
C GLU A 94 -7.48 -13.40 21.33
N THR A 95 -8.74 -13.38 20.89
CA THR A 95 -9.32 -12.27 20.12
C THR A 95 -9.09 -10.90 20.77
N ALA A 96 -9.11 -10.81 22.11
CA ALA A 96 -8.85 -9.56 22.83
C ALA A 96 -7.44 -9.00 22.60
N LYS A 97 -6.45 -9.86 22.36
CA LYS A 97 -5.08 -9.45 22.01
C LYS A 97 -4.99 -9.03 20.53
N VAL A 98 -5.73 -9.70 19.64
CA VAL A 98 -5.83 -9.32 18.22
C VAL A 98 -6.47 -7.93 18.07
N VAL A 99 -7.56 -7.67 18.82
CA VAL A 99 -8.21 -6.34 18.86
C VAL A 99 -7.23 -5.27 19.37
N ARG A 100 -6.49 -5.55 20.45
CA ARG A 100 -5.48 -4.62 20.99
C ARG A 100 -4.37 -4.32 19.99
N HIS A 101 -3.83 -5.35 19.33
CA HIS A 101 -2.84 -5.17 18.28
C HIS A 101 -3.32 -4.23 17.17
N HIS A 102 -4.52 -4.46 16.61
CA HIS A 102 -5.06 -3.58 15.58
C HIS A 102 -5.40 -2.18 16.08
N TYR A 103 -5.81 -2.04 17.34
CA TYR A 103 -6.03 -0.73 17.94
C TYR A 103 -4.73 0.07 18.08
N GLU A 104 -3.66 -0.56 18.55
CA GLU A 104 -2.33 0.04 18.67
C GLU A 104 -1.75 0.44 17.30
N GLU A 105 -1.88 -0.41 16.28
CA GLU A 105 -1.49 -0.10 14.89
C GLU A 105 -2.25 1.13 14.34
N LEU A 106 -3.54 1.26 14.65
CA LEU A 106 -4.34 2.41 14.22
C LEU A 106 -3.89 3.70 14.92
N LEU A 107 -3.66 3.67 16.23
CA LEU A 107 -3.15 4.84 16.97
C LEU A 107 -1.76 5.26 16.47
N ALA A 108 -0.87 4.30 16.22
CA ALA A 108 0.45 4.58 15.65
C ALA A 108 0.33 5.20 14.26
N ALA A 109 -0.64 4.80 13.44
CA ALA A 109 -0.90 5.40 12.14
C ALA A 109 -1.46 6.83 12.24
N GLU A 110 -2.25 7.14 13.28
CA GLU A 110 -2.81 8.48 13.52
C GLU A 110 -1.78 9.47 14.08
N GLN A 111 -0.91 9.05 15.00
CA GLN A 111 0.16 9.91 15.55
C GLN A 111 1.20 10.34 14.51
N ASN A 112 1.26 9.66 13.35
CA ASN A 112 2.11 10.04 12.22
C ASN A 112 1.47 11.09 11.28
N ILE A 113 0.28 11.61 11.61
CA ILE A 113 -0.50 12.54 10.76
C ILE A 113 -0.48 13.99 11.29
N ASP A 114 -0.15 14.21 12.56
CA ASP A 114 -0.19 15.52 13.20
C ASP A 114 1.20 16.20 13.25
N ASP A 115 1.75 16.57 12.09
CA ASP A 115 2.41 17.87 11.91
C ASP A 115 2.76 18.14 10.44
N VAL A 116 2.55 19.39 10.02
CA VAL A 116 3.01 20.05 8.77
C VAL A 116 2.21 19.84 7.46
N ASP A 117 1.83 21.00 6.89
CA ASP A 117 1.18 21.21 5.59
C ASP A 117 1.76 20.33 4.46
N THR A 118 0.91 19.47 3.89
CA THR A 118 1.32 18.48 2.87
C THR A 118 0.38 18.50 1.65
N ILE A 119 0.96 18.73 0.47
CA ILE A 119 0.29 18.57 -0.84
C ILE A 119 0.27 17.07 -1.23
N LYS A 120 -0.92 16.52 -1.50
CA LYS A 120 -1.14 15.08 -1.80
C LYS A 120 -1.55 14.85 -3.27
N TYR A 121 -0.91 13.90 -3.95
CA TYR A 121 -1.24 13.42 -5.31
C TYR A 121 -1.75 11.96 -5.28
N ALA A 122 -2.69 11.58 -6.15
CA ALA A 122 -3.32 10.25 -6.21
C ALA A 122 -3.77 9.92 -7.64
N LYS A 123 -3.67 8.62 -7.95
CA LYS A 123 -3.77 8.08 -9.31
C LYS A 123 -5.21 7.73 -9.68
N LYS A 124 -5.66 8.12 -10.88
CA LYS A 124 -6.82 7.52 -11.58
C LYS A 124 -6.41 7.18 -13.03
N ARG A 125 -6.65 5.92 -13.43
CA ARG A 125 -6.02 5.15 -14.54
C ARG A 125 -6.17 5.70 -15.98
N ARG A 126 -5.18 5.37 -16.82
CA ARG A 126 -5.33 4.76 -18.18
C ARG A 126 -4.16 3.77 -18.39
N ILE A 127 -4.44 2.56 -18.86
CA ILE A 127 -3.45 1.49 -19.13
C ILE A 127 -3.24 1.44 -20.64
N GLU A 128 -1.99 1.50 -21.10
CA GLU A 128 -1.58 0.89 -22.36
C GLU A 128 -0.72 -0.32 -22.02
N GLU A 129 -1.20 -1.50 -22.43
CA GLU A 129 -0.57 -2.79 -22.20
C GLU A 129 0.64 -2.95 -23.11
N ASN A 130 1.83 -3.08 -22.54
CA ASN A 130 2.88 -3.94 -23.10
C ASN A 130 3.98 -4.16 -22.07
N TYR A 131 3.81 -5.17 -21.21
CA TYR A 131 4.88 -5.68 -20.36
C TYR A 131 5.00 -7.19 -20.59
N HIS A 132 5.95 -7.62 -21.41
CA HIS A 132 6.22 -9.02 -21.66
C HIS A 132 7.55 -9.48 -21.05
N LYS A 133 7.41 -10.57 -20.28
CA LYS A 133 8.41 -11.52 -19.78
C LYS A 133 9.73 -10.97 -19.24
N HIS A 134 9.96 -11.13 -17.93
CA HIS A 134 11.29 -11.47 -17.40
C HIS A 134 11.26 -12.51 -16.28
N ARG A 135 12.27 -13.39 -16.31
CA ARG A 135 12.66 -14.31 -15.26
C ARG A 135 13.44 -13.51 -14.20
N GLY A 136 13.04 -13.59 -12.93
CA GLY A 136 13.69 -12.91 -11.80
C GLY A 136 12.74 -12.12 -10.89
N ILE A 137 11.56 -11.73 -11.39
CA ILE A 137 10.43 -11.26 -10.58
C ILE A 137 9.35 -12.33 -10.71
N SER A 138 8.87 -12.89 -9.59
CA SER A 138 7.81 -13.92 -9.63
C SER A 138 6.64 -13.39 -10.46
N ALA A 139 6.03 -14.26 -11.29
CA ALA A 139 4.90 -13.87 -12.13
C ALA A 139 3.76 -13.23 -11.29
N SER A 140 3.66 -13.63 -10.03
CA SER A 140 2.75 -13.12 -9.00
C SER A 140 3.01 -11.65 -8.67
N LEU A 141 4.27 -11.23 -8.44
CA LEU A 141 4.60 -9.83 -8.15
C LEU A 141 4.32 -8.89 -9.33
N ARG A 142 4.48 -9.38 -10.57
CA ARG A 142 4.16 -8.61 -11.78
C ARG A 142 2.67 -8.36 -11.96
N LYS A 143 1.83 -9.36 -11.65
CA LYS A 143 0.36 -9.23 -11.66
C LYS A 143 -0.15 -8.31 -10.54
N ILE A 144 0.52 -8.33 -9.38
CA ILE A 144 0.18 -7.45 -8.25
C ILE A 144 0.59 -6.00 -8.56
N ALA A 145 1.81 -5.76 -9.04
CA ALA A 145 2.31 -4.42 -9.36
C ALA A 145 1.48 -3.66 -10.42
N THR A 146 0.82 -4.38 -11.34
CA THR A 146 -0.08 -3.80 -12.36
C THR A 146 -1.44 -3.40 -11.80
N LYS A 147 -1.87 -3.98 -10.66
CA LYS A 147 -3.17 -3.70 -10.04
C LYS A 147 -3.11 -2.74 -8.83
N LEU A 148 -1.92 -2.44 -8.30
CA LEU A 148 -1.77 -1.61 -7.10
C LEU A 148 -2.09 -0.12 -7.36
N ASN A 149 -3.00 0.43 -6.54
CA ASN A 149 -3.26 1.88 -6.44
C ASN A 149 -2.12 2.55 -5.66
N LEU A 150 -0.99 2.75 -6.34
CA LEU A 150 0.17 3.46 -5.79
C LEU A 150 -0.14 4.94 -5.61
N LYS A 151 0.07 5.46 -4.41
CA LYS A 151 0.10 6.90 -4.09
C LYS A 151 1.55 7.34 -3.97
N LYS A 152 1.85 8.55 -4.44
CA LYS A 152 3.18 9.15 -4.32
C LYS A 152 3.07 10.47 -3.57
N THR A 153 3.88 10.59 -2.54
CA THR A 153 4.09 11.83 -1.81
C THR A 153 5.54 12.23 -2.01
N ILE A 154 5.76 13.43 -2.51
CA ILE A 154 7.09 14.01 -2.69
C ILE A 154 7.16 15.20 -1.73
N GLU A 155 8.04 15.10 -0.75
CA GLU A 155 8.29 16.10 0.28
C GLU A 155 9.69 16.68 0.06
N ARG A 156 9.85 17.97 0.34
CA ARG A 156 11.16 18.63 0.36
C ARG A 156 11.39 19.22 1.74
N GLN A 157 12.44 18.74 2.41
CA GLN A 157 12.88 19.22 3.72
C GLN A 157 14.25 19.89 3.54
N GLY A 158 14.26 21.21 3.39
CA GLY A 158 15.48 21.97 3.10
C GLY A 158 16.14 21.56 1.77
N ASP A 159 17.32 20.92 1.88
CA ASP A 159 18.09 20.40 0.74
C ASP A 159 17.83 18.91 0.44
N GLN A 160 17.00 18.25 1.24
CA GLN A 160 16.63 16.84 1.08
C GLN A 160 15.27 16.69 0.42
N PHE A 161 15.19 15.70 -0.46
CA PHE A 161 13.95 15.20 -1.03
C PHE A 161 13.59 13.87 -0.38
N ILE A 162 12.32 13.71 -0.05
CA ILE A 162 11.77 12.46 0.47
C ILE A 162 10.64 12.05 -0.46
N ILE A 163 10.80 10.90 -1.13
CA ILE A 163 9.77 10.34 -2.00
C ILE A 163 9.21 9.10 -1.31
N LYS A 164 7.95 9.19 -0.89
CA LYS A 164 7.18 8.08 -0.33
C LYS A 164 6.26 7.52 -1.40
N THR A 165 6.47 6.27 -1.77
CA THR A 165 5.56 5.50 -2.62
C THR A 165 4.78 4.55 -1.73
N THR A 166 3.50 4.82 -1.52
CA THR A 166 2.63 4.02 -0.66
C THR A 166 1.63 3.22 -1.47
N SER A 167 1.33 2.01 -1.02
CA SER A 167 0.25 1.19 -1.56
C SER A 167 -0.43 0.43 -0.44
N THR A 168 -1.55 -0.24 -0.75
CA THR A 168 -2.22 -1.14 0.18
C THR A 168 -1.39 -2.37 0.56
N PHE A 169 -0.26 -2.64 -0.13
CA PHE A 169 0.53 -3.84 0.08
C PHE A 169 1.98 -3.58 0.50
N ARG A 170 2.67 -2.62 -0.12
CA ARG A 170 4.07 -2.30 0.19
C ARG A 170 4.33 -0.81 0.05
N ASN A 171 5.07 -0.27 1.01
CA ASN A 171 5.49 1.11 1.07
C ASN A 171 7.00 1.18 0.87
N TYR A 172 7.44 2.15 0.09
CA TYR A 172 8.85 2.39 -0.18
C TYR A 172 9.13 3.89 -0.03
N THR A 173 10.11 4.24 0.79
CA THR A 173 10.53 5.62 1.03
C THR A 173 12.00 5.74 0.65
N VAL A 174 12.30 6.76 -0.15
CA VAL A 174 13.68 7.14 -0.47
C VAL A 174 13.92 8.58 -0.07
N THR A 175 15.02 8.81 0.62
CA THR A 175 15.48 10.13 1.05
C THR A 175 16.83 10.41 0.42
N PHE A 176 16.99 11.56 -0.24
CA PHE A 176 18.21 11.89 -0.95
C PHE A 176 18.43 13.39 -1.05
N LYS A 177 19.69 13.78 -1.29
CA LYS A 177 20.07 15.13 -1.71
C LYS A 177 20.41 15.12 -3.19
N VAL A 178 19.94 16.11 -3.93
CA VAL A 178 20.24 16.19 -5.36
C VAL A 178 21.74 16.43 -5.57
N GLY A 179 22.35 15.68 -6.47
CA GLY A 179 23.77 15.73 -6.79
C GLY A 179 24.68 14.92 -5.86
N GLN A 180 24.14 14.27 -4.82
CA GLN A 180 24.91 13.45 -3.88
C GLN A 180 24.55 11.98 -4.02
N GLU A 181 25.58 11.13 -4.15
CA GLU A 181 25.40 9.67 -4.17
C GLU A 181 25.09 9.16 -2.76
N PHE A 182 24.19 8.18 -2.66
CA PHE A 182 23.84 7.52 -1.40
C PHE A 182 23.63 6.01 -1.58
N ASN A 183 23.76 5.26 -0.49
CA ASN A 183 23.44 3.84 -0.48
C ASN A 183 21.92 3.65 -0.31
N GLU A 184 21.31 2.86 -1.20
CA GLU A 184 19.88 2.56 -1.20
C GLU A 184 19.67 1.05 -1.01
N PHE A 185 18.72 0.70 -0.14
CA PHE A 185 18.23 -0.68 -0.03
C PHE A 185 16.76 -0.76 -0.45
N THR A 186 16.48 -1.52 -1.51
CA THR A 186 15.13 -1.61 -2.12
C THR A 186 14.23 -2.62 -1.39
N LYS A 187 14.16 -2.50 -0.06
CA LYS A 187 13.36 -3.36 0.82
C LYS A 187 11.90 -3.37 0.39
N GLY A 188 11.33 -4.56 0.24
CA GLY A 188 9.94 -4.70 -0.20
C GLY A 188 9.73 -4.48 -1.70
N LEU A 189 10.77 -4.19 -2.48
CA LEU A 189 10.72 -4.28 -3.93
C LEU A 189 11.43 -5.57 -4.36
N ASP A 190 12.68 -5.43 -4.79
CA ASP A 190 13.55 -6.52 -5.21
C ASP A 190 14.66 -6.82 -4.19
N ASN A 191 14.66 -6.15 -3.03
CA ASN A 191 15.54 -6.40 -1.88
C ASN A 191 17.04 -6.37 -2.23
N ARG A 192 17.49 -5.34 -2.96
CA ARG A 192 18.88 -5.16 -3.36
C ARG A 192 19.51 -3.94 -2.71
N HIS A 193 20.80 -4.05 -2.41
CA HIS A 193 21.64 -2.91 -2.04
C HIS A 193 22.28 -2.35 -3.30
N LEU A 194 22.18 -1.04 -3.49
CA LEU A 194 22.71 -0.33 -4.64
C LEU A 194 23.11 1.09 -4.25
N LYS A 195 23.78 1.80 -5.15
CA LYS A 195 24.10 3.22 -5.02
C LYS A 195 23.20 4.03 -5.93
N SER A 196 22.68 5.13 -5.42
CA SER A 196 21.75 5.98 -6.14
C SER A 196 22.24 7.41 -6.20
N LEU A 197 22.05 8.03 -7.35
CA LEU A 197 22.41 9.43 -7.59
C LEU A 197 21.29 10.11 -8.32
N VAL A 198 20.74 11.17 -7.71
CA VAL A 198 19.63 11.93 -8.28
C VAL A 198 20.11 13.29 -8.76
N ARG A 199 19.74 13.68 -9.98
CA ARG A 199 20.13 14.94 -10.64
C ARG A 199 18.94 15.59 -11.33
N TRP A 200 18.99 16.91 -11.46
CA TRP A 200 18.09 17.64 -12.34
C TRP A 200 18.67 17.68 -13.76
N GLU A 201 17.85 17.35 -14.75
CA GLU A 201 18.12 17.59 -16.15
C GLU A 201 16.93 18.34 -16.74
N GLY A 202 17.08 19.66 -16.91
CA GLY A 202 15.98 20.54 -17.27
C GLY A 202 14.85 20.48 -16.23
N ASN A 203 13.65 20.11 -16.68
CA ASN A 203 12.47 19.93 -15.81
C ASN A 203 12.30 18.50 -15.26
N LYS A 204 13.27 17.60 -15.52
CA LYS A 204 13.21 16.19 -15.12
C LYS A 204 14.13 15.92 -13.95
N LEU A 205 13.64 15.13 -13.01
CA LEU A 205 14.41 14.59 -11.90
C LEU A 205 14.80 13.15 -12.24
N ILE A 206 16.09 12.92 -12.48
CA ILE A 206 16.63 11.64 -12.95
C ILE A 206 17.41 10.99 -11.82
N CYS A 207 17.16 9.71 -11.58
CA CYS A 207 17.90 8.87 -10.65
C CYS A 207 18.57 7.73 -11.40
N GLU A 208 19.87 7.60 -11.21
CA GLU A 208 20.66 6.47 -11.68
C GLU A 208 20.97 5.54 -10.50
N GLN A 209 20.72 4.25 -10.69
CA GLN A 209 20.89 3.21 -9.67
C GLN A 209 21.99 2.23 -10.12
N THR A 210 23.14 2.28 -9.47
CA THR A 210 24.31 1.44 -9.75
C THR A 210 24.36 0.24 -8.81
N GLY A 211 24.33 -0.98 -9.38
CA GLY A 211 24.40 -2.23 -8.62
C GLY A 211 24.47 -3.44 -9.55
N GLU A 212 23.88 -4.57 -9.13
CA GLU A 212 23.85 -5.83 -9.90
C GLU A 212 23.19 -5.67 -11.29
N LYS A 213 22.19 -4.78 -11.39
CA LYS A 213 21.38 -4.58 -12.60
C LYS A 213 21.89 -3.38 -13.40
N LYS A 214 22.12 -3.60 -14.70
CA LYS A 214 22.58 -2.56 -15.64
C LYS A 214 21.43 -1.63 -16.03
N ASN A 215 21.77 -0.38 -16.35
CA ASN A 215 20.83 0.65 -16.84
C ASN A 215 19.55 0.69 -15.98
N ARG A 216 19.73 0.78 -14.65
CA ARG A 216 18.65 0.82 -13.68
C ARG A 216 18.48 2.25 -13.19
N GLY A 217 17.24 2.72 -13.12
CA GLY A 217 16.97 4.06 -12.65
C GLY A 217 15.53 4.47 -12.84
N TRP A 218 15.27 5.75 -12.62
CA TRP A 218 13.97 6.34 -12.87
C TRP A 218 14.07 7.82 -13.24
N THR A 219 13.03 8.32 -13.90
CA THR A 219 12.87 9.72 -14.26
C THR A 219 11.48 10.21 -13.87
N HIS A 220 11.40 11.24 -13.04
CA HIS A 220 10.16 11.94 -12.74
C HIS A 220 10.12 13.29 -13.46
N TRP A 221 8.95 13.68 -13.95
CA TRP A 221 8.70 15.04 -14.44
C TRP A 221 7.24 15.41 -14.27
N ILE A 222 6.95 16.70 -14.34
CA ILE A 222 5.58 17.22 -14.27
C ILE A 222 5.21 17.79 -15.63
N GLU A 223 4.03 17.41 -16.11
CA GLU A 223 3.45 17.85 -17.39
C GLU A 223 1.92 17.84 -17.22
N ASP A 224 1.23 18.91 -17.64
CA ASP A 224 -0.22 19.06 -17.55
C ASP A 224 -0.84 18.70 -16.17
N ASP A 225 -0.24 19.20 -15.07
CA ASP A 225 -0.65 18.92 -13.68
C ASP A 225 -0.67 17.41 -13.32
N LYS A 226 0.11 16.63 -14.05
CA LYS A 226 0.34 15.20 -13.80
C LYS A 226 1.80 14.98 -13.48
N LEU A 227 2.04 14.09 -12.52
CA LEU A 227 3.37 13.57 -12.25
C LEU A 227 3.59 12.34 -13.12
N HIS A 228 4.56 12.42 -14.01
CA HIS A 228 5.02 11.33 -14.84
C HIS A 228 6.22 10.66 -14.18
N LEU A 229 6.29 9.32 -14.29
CA LEU A 229 7.39 8.49 -13.83
C LEU A 229 7.72 7.45 -14.90
N GLU A 230 8.97 7.42 -15.32
CA GLU A 230 9.54 6.31 -16.08
C GLU A 230 10.53 5.56 -15.19
N LEU A 231 10.31 4.26 -15.00
CA LEU A 231 11.26 3.34 -14.36
C LEU A 231 11.95 2.55 -15.48
N PHE A 232 13.28 2.46 -15.45
CA PHE A 232 14.03 1.70 -16.43
C PHE A 232 15.02 0.74 -15.77
N CYS A 233 15.22 -0.44 -16.37
CA CYS A 233 16.14 -1.47 -15.89
C CYS A 233 16.45 -2.45 -17.03
N GLU A 234 17.73 -2.71 -17.33
CA GLU A 234 18.15 -3.69 -18.35
C GLU A 234 17.47 -3.51 -19.73
N GLY A 235 17.26 -2.25 -20.14
CA GLY A 235 16.60 -1.89 -21.39
C GLY A 235 15.07 -2.01 -21.39
N GLN A 236 14.45 -2.37 -20.27
CA GLN A 236 13.00 -2.33 -20.07
C GLN A 236 12.57 -0.99 -19.49
N VAL A 237 11.40 -0.50 -19.88
CA VAL A 237 10.83 0.76 -19.39
C VAL A 237 9.39 0.55 -18.93
N CYS A 238 9.05 1.05 -17.73
CA CYS A 238 7.70 1.09 -17.19
C CYS A 238 7.29 2.55 -16.98
N LYS A 239 6.18 2.95 -17.59
CA LYS A 239 5.65 4.33 -17.47
C LYS A 239 4.47 4.38 -16.52
N GLN A 240 4.44 5.40 -15.67
CA GLN A 240 3.37 5.65 -14.71
C GLN A 240 3.01 7.12 -14.73
N VAL A 241 1.72 7.42 -14.68
CA VAL A 241 1.20 8.79 -14.62
C VAL A 241 0.28 8.90 -13.40
N TYR A 242 0.47 9.96 -12.64
CA TYR A 242 -0.25 10.27 -11.41
C TYR A 242 -0.95 11.62 -11.58
N LYS A 243 -2.18 11.75 -11.08
CA LYS A 243 -2.91 13.02 -11.05
C LYS A 243 -2.71 13.69 -9.70
N ASN A 244 -2.75 15.01 -9.69
CA ASN A 244 -2.87 15.77 -8.44
C ASN A 244 -4.26 15.58 -7.82
N VAL A 245 -4.36 15.41 -6.51
CA VAL A 245 -5.66 15.39 -5.79
C VAL A 245 -5.83 16.56 -4.83
N SER A 246 -4.81 17.40 -4.66
CA SER A 246 -4.89 18.55 -3.76
C SER A 246 -5.82 19.67 -4.26
N LYS A 247 -6.40 19.57 -5.46
CA LYS A 247 -7.29 20.59 -6.06
C LYS A 247 -8.79 20.26 -6.04
N THR A 248 -9.22 19.15 -5.44
CA THR A 248 -10.65 18.73 -5.51
C THR A 248 -11.52 19.26 -4.36
N ARG A 249 -11.20 20.43 -3.77
CA ARG A 249 -11.92 20.97 -2.60
C ARG A 249 -12.35 22.44 -2.70
N GLU A 250 -12.30 23.02 -3.90
CA GLU A 250 -12.96 24.29 -4.20
C GLU A 250 -13.84 24.02 -5.43
N GLU A 251 -15.11 24.40 -5.38
CA GLU A 251 -16.22 24.02 -6.28
C GLU A 251 -17.00 22.74 -5.90
N GLU A 252 -17.74 22.82 -4.80
CA GLU A 252 -19.15 22.41 -4.69
C GLU A 252 -19.82 23.13 -3.51
#